data_AF-A0A0A9WH09-F1
#
_entry.id   AF-A0A0A9WH09-F1
#
_cell.length_a   1.000
_cell.length_b   1.000
_cell.length_c   1.000
_cell.angle_alpha   90.00
_cell.angle_beta   90.00
_cell.angle_gamma   90.00
#
_symmetry.space_group_name_H-M   'P 1'
#
loop_
_entity.id
_entity.type
_entity.pdbx_description
1 polymer ?
#
loop_
_entity_poly.entity_id
_entity_poly.type
_entity_poly.pdbx_seq_one_letter_code
_entity_poly.pdbx_strand_id
1 'polypeptide(L)'
;MGLMAAYHGCFHSTLAYGIILWGHSSASSAIFKSQRRAVRVVAGIPFRADCRKAFIELNILTLPCLYILQCLCHVHSDPSIYDKRSTQHHYDLRNKDDLSLNFLRLSKSRCSINYWGIIFYNSLPEVVRELGGVPFKRCLKKFLKLNAFSTFEKFLNCDKSSLINVSHFVPT
;
A
#
# COMPACT_ATOMS: atom_id res chain seq x y z
N MET A 1 -16.74 -18.08 -12.90
CA MET A 1 -16.93 -17.89 -11.43
C MET A 1 -15.93 -18.70 -10.59
N GLY A 2 -15.64 -19.97 -10.89
CA GLY A 2 -14.77 -20.83 -10.06
C GLY A 2 -13.31 -20.38 -9.90
N LEU A 3 -12.63 -19.97 -10.98
CA LEU A 3 -11.20 -19.62 -10.91
C LEU A 3 -10.89 -18.41 -10.01
N MET A 4 -11.78 -17.41 -10.00
CA MET A 4 -11.59 -16.22 -9.17
C MET A 4 -11.78 -16.54 -7.68
N ALA A 5 -12.76 -17.38 -7.35
CA ALA A 5 -12.95 -17.88 -5.99
C ALA A 5 -11.74 -18.70 -5.52
N ALA A 6 -11.22 -19.59 -6.37
CA ALA A 6 -10.01 -20.36 -6.08
C ALA A 6 -8.78 -19.46 -5.87
N TYR A 7 -8.61 -18.42 -6.69
CA TYR A 7 -7.54 -17.43 -6.49
C TYR A 7 -7.63 -16.75 -5.12
N HIS A 8 -8.83 -16.31 -4.73
CA HIS A 8 -9.02 -15.66 -3.44
C HIS A 8 -8.84 -16.60 -2.26
N GLY A 9 -9.38 -17.81 -2.35
CA GLY A 9 -9.32 -18.81 -1.28
C GLY A 9 -7.93 -19.39 -1.05
N CYS A 10 -7.18 -19.68 -2.11
CA CYS A 10 -5.90 -20.37 -2.00
C CYS A 10 -4.69 -19.46 -2.09
N PHE A 11 -4.73 -18.41 -2.91
CA PHE A 11 -3.56 -17.56 -3.16
C PHE A 11 -3.63 -16.25 -2.37
N HIS A 12 -4.76 -15.54 -2.45
CA HIS A 12 -4.89 -14.23 -1.82
C HIS A 12 -4.86 -14.32 -0.29
N SER A 13 -5.51 -15.33 0.30
CA SER A 13 -5.49 -15.62 1.74
C SER A 13 -4.05 -15.79 2.26
N THR A 14 -3.26 -16.64 1.62
CA THR A 14 -1.86 -16.88 1.96
C THR A 14 -0.99 -15.65 1.73
N LEU A 15 -1.22 -14.91 0.63
CA LEU A 15 -0.47 -13.69 0.34
C LEU A 15 -0.78 -12.58 1.35
N ALA A 16 -2.02 -12.45 1.80
CA ALA A 16 -2.40 -11.46 2.81
C ALA A 16 -1.86 -11.81 4.20
N TYR A 17 -1.68 -13.11 4.48
CA TYR A 17 -1.20 -13.58 5.77
C TYR A 17 0.22 -13.09 6.07
N GLY A 18 0.36 -12.34 7.15
CA GLY A 18 1.66 -11.85 7.62
C GLY A 18 2.39 -10.91 6.65
N ILE A 19 1.72 -10.38 5.62
CA ILE A 19 2.37 -9.53 4.60
C ILE A 19 3.09 -8.32 5.20
N ILE A 20 2.62 -7.82 6.34
CA ILE A 20 3.27 -6.76 7.10
C ILE A 20 4.71 -7.13 7.51
N LEU A 21 4.97 -8.41 7.83
CA LEU A 21 6.27 -8.88 8.30
C LEU A 21 7.26 -9.12 7.15
N TRP A 22 6.79 -9.66 6.02
CA TRP A 22 7.67 -10.13 4.94
C TRP A 22 7.53 -9.36 3.63
N GLY A 23 6.57 -8.42 3.52
CA GLY A 23 6.23 -7.73 2.27
C GLY A 23 7.35 -6.88 1.66
N HIS A 24 8.31 -6.41 2.48
CA HIS A 24 9.53 -5.73 2.00
C HIS A 24 10.71 -6.69 1.76
N SER A 25 10.60 -7.98 2.10
CA SER A 25 11.73 -8.91 1.90
C SER A 25 12.11 -9.05 0.42
N SER A 26 13.36 -9.44 0.14
CA SER A 26 13.80 -9.77 -1.23
C SER A 26 12.99 -10.92 -1.85
N ALA A 27 12.48 -11.83 -1.02
CA ALA A 27 11.61 -12.93 -1.41
C ALA A 27 10.24 -12.47 -1.93
N SER A 28 9.77 -11.27 -1.57
CA SER A 28 8.50 -10.70 -2.06
C SER A 28 8.47 -10.60 -3.58
N SER A 29 9.63 -10.38 -4.23
CA SER A 29 9.75 -10.34 -5.69
C SER A 29 9.42 -11.67 -6.35
N ALA A 30 9.79 -12.80 -5.74
CA ALA A 30 9.47 -14.14 -6.22
C ALA A 30 7.98 -14.44 -6.04
N ILE A 31 7.40 -14.08 -4.90
CA ILE A 31 5.97 -14.24 -4.62
C ILE A 31 5.15 -13.38 -5.59
N PHE A 32 5.60 -12.16 -5.90
CA PHE A 32 4.93 -11.31 -6.88
C PHE A 32 4.99 -11.89 -8.30
N LYS A 33 6.10 -12.52 -8.69
CA LYS A 33 6.18 -13.27 -9.96
C LYS A 33 5.14 -14.39 -10.00
N SER A 34 4.97 -15.14 -8.90
CA SER A 34 3.92 -16.16 -8.78
C SER A 34 2.51 -15.58 -8.84
N GLN A 35 2.25 -14.45 -8.18
CA GLN A 35 0.96 -13.75 -8.27
C GLN A 35 0.62 -13.41 -9.71
N ARG A 36 1.58 -12.84 -10.46
CA ARG A 36 1.37 -12.51 -11.88
C ARG A 36 1.06 -13.74 -12.71
N ARG A 37 1.72 -14.89 -12.45
CA ARG A 37 1.41 -16.15 -13.13
C ARG A 37 -0.02 -16.59 -12.86
N ALA A 38 -0.46 -16.58 -11.60
CA ALA A 38 -1.83 -16.93 -11.24
C ALA A 38 -2.86 -16.00 -11.91
N VAL A 39 -2.63 -14.68 -11.87
CA VAL A 39 -3.51 -13.70 -12.51
C VAL A 39 -3.57 -13.88 -14.03
N ARG A 40 -2.44 -14.24 -14.68
CA ARG A 40 -2.44 -14.55 -16.13
C ARG A 40 -3.36 -15.72 -16.46
N VAL A 41 -3.33 -16.78 -15.64
CA VAL A 41 -4.19 -17.95 -15.82
C VAL A 41 -5.66 -17.57 -15.62
N VAL A 42 -5.98 -16.79 -14.59
CA VAL A 42 -7.35 -16.34 -14.31
C VAL A 42 -7.88 -15.43 -15.43
N ALA A 43 -7.05 -14.55 -15.97
CA ALA A 43 -7.42 -13.63 -17.06
C ALA A 43 -7.31 -14.23 -18.46
N GLY A 44 -6.76 -15.44 -18.62
CA GLY A 44 -6.54 -16.06 -19.93
C GLY A 44 -5.54 -15.32 -20.84
N ILE A 45 -4.63 -14.53 -20.28
CA ILE A 45 -3.66 -13.73 -21.06
C ILE A 45 -2.35 -14.49 -21.31
N PRO A 46 -1.65 -14.23 -22.44
CA PRO A 46 -0.44 -14.97 -22.78
C PRO A 46 0.71 -14.69 -21.81
N PHE A 47 1.68 -15.60 -21.75
CA PHE A 47 2.78 -15.60 -20.78
C PHE A 47 3.67 -14.33 -20.81
N ARG A 48 3.73 -13.62 -21.94
CA ARG A 48 4.53 -12.38 -22.09
C ARG A 48 3.73 -11.09 -22.05
N ALA A 49 2.39 -11.14 -22.04
CA ALA A 49 1.57 -9.93 -21.99
C ALA A 49 1.77 -9.12 -20.69
N ASP A 50 1.48 -7.82 -20.72
CA ASP A 50 1.44 -7.01 -19.50
C ASP A 50 0.26 -7.45 -18.62
N CYS A 51 0.54 -7.75 -17.35
CA CYS A 51 -0.49 -8.15 -16.39
C CYS A 51 -1.24 -6.98 -15.78
N ARG A 52 -0.75 -5.74 -15.94
CA ARG A 52 -1.31 -4.57 -15.24
C ARG A 52 -2.80 -4.38 -15.53
N LYS A 53 -3.19 -4.47 -16.80
CA LYS A 53 -4.60 -4.38 -17.22
C LYS A 53 -5.45 -5.45 -16.56
N ALA A 54 -4.98 -6.69 -16.54
CA ALA A 54 -5.66 -7.80 -15.88
C ALA A 54 -5.86 -7.59 -14.37
N PHE A 55 -4.90 -6.98 -13.66
CA PHE A 55 -5.09 -6.63 -12.25
C PHE A 55 -6.22 -5.62 -12.05
N ILE A 56 -6.31 -4.61 -12.91
CA ILE A 56 -7.33 -3.55 -12.85
C ILE A 56 -8.70 -4.15 -13.19
N GLU A 57 -8.82 -4.87 -14.31
CA GLU A 57 -10.05 -5.52 -14.76
C GLU A 57 -10.60 -6.51 -13.73
N LEU A 58 -9.73 -7.36 -13.16
CA LEU A 58 -10.11 -8.31 -12.11
C LEU A 58 -10.27 -7.66 -10.73
N ASN A 59 -10.00 -6.36 -10.58
CA ASN A 59 -10.05 -5.65 -9.30
C ASN A 59 -9.17 -6.29 -8.20
N ILE A 60 -8.02 -6.86 -8.58
CA ILE A 60 -7.06 -7.52 -7.69
C ILE A 60 -5.95 -6.55 -7.31
N LEU A 61 -5.62 -6.47 -6.02
CA LEU A 61 -4.45 -5.73 -5.56
C LEU A 61 -3.17 -6.50 -5.91
N THR A 62 -2.19 -5.82 -6.49
CA THR A 62 -0.84 -6.35 -6.60
C THR A 62 -0.22 -6.51 -5.21
N LEU A 63 0.72 -7.44 -5.06
CA LEU A 63 1.46 -7.65 -3.81
C LEU A 63 2.00 -6.35 -3.20
N PRO A 64 2.72 -5.49 -3.94
CA PRO A 64 3.21 -4.24 -3.37
C PRO A 64 2.07 -3.31 -2.94
N CYS A 65 0.98 -3.23 -3.70
CA CYS A 65 -0.19 -2.44 -3.30
C CYS A 65 -0.85 -2.98 -2.03
N LEU A 66 -0.92 -4.32 -1.87
CA LEU A 66 -1.48 -4.92 -0.65
C LEU A 66 -0.61 -4.61 0.57
N TYR A 67 0.72 -4.68 0.43
CA TYR A 67 1.65 -4.30 1.49
C TYR A 67 1.49 -2.82 1.86
N ILE A 68 1.51 -1.91 0.88
CA ILE A 68 1.32 -0.47 1.10
C ILE A 68 -0.01 -0.22 1.85
N LEU A 69 -1.11 -0.83 1.41
CA LEU A 69 -2.41 -0.66 2.06
C LEU A 69 -2.39 -1.10 3.53
N GLN A 70 -1.79 -2.25 3.82
CA GLN A 70 -1.66 -2.78 5.18
C GLN A 70 -0.79 -1.86 6.06
N CYS A 71 0.34 -1.38 5.53
CA CYS A 71 1.20 -0.43 6.22
C CYS A 71 0.48 0.88 6.53
N LEU A 72 -0.23 1.46 5.56
CA LEU A 72 -0.99 2.69 5.74
C LEU A 72 -2.11 2.52 6.77
N CYS A 73 -2.86 1.42 6.71
CA CYS A 73 -3.92 1.15 7.69
C CYS A 73 -3.35 0.99 9.11
N HIS A 74 -2.20 0.33 9.26
CA HIS A 74 -1.57 0.15 10.56
C HIS A 74 -1.14 1.48 11.18
N VAL A 75 -0.49 2.35 10.39
CA VAL A 75 -0.06 3.68 10.86
C VAL A 75 -1.26 4.57 11.17
N HIS A 76 -2.35 4.47 10.40
CA HIS A 76 -3.57 5.25 10.60
C HIS A 76 -4.37 4.81 11.84
N SER A 77 -4.31 3.54 12.23
CA SER A 77 -5.00 3.05 13.43
C SER A 77 -4.43 3.61 14.73
N ASP A 78 -3.11 3.72 14.84
CA ASP A 78 -2.43 4.17 16.06
C ASP A 78 -1.40 5.29 15.78
N PRO A 79 -1.85 6.49 15.36
CA PRO A 79 -0.97 7.59 15.01
C PRO A 79 -0.20 8.14 16.23
N SER A 80 -0.66 7.87 17.45
CA SER A 80 -0.03 8.31 18.70
C SER A 80 1.25 7.56 19.07
N ILE A 81 1.53 6.41 18.45
CA ILE A 81 2.77 5.66 18.65
C ILE A 81 3.96 6.36 17.98
N TYR A 82 3.68 7.22 17.01
CA TYR A 82 4.67 7.88 16.19
C TYR A 82 4.81 9.34 16.62
N ASP A 83 6.00 9.73 17.06
CA ASP A 83 6.29 11.13 17.38
C ASP A 83 6.10 11.99 16.12
N LYS A 84 5.26 13.03 16.22
CA LYS A 84 5.14 14.03 15.16
C LYS A 84 6.45 14.83 15.11
N ARG A 85 6.95 15.17 13.91
CA ARG A 85 8.16 16.01 13.78
C ARG A 85 8.07 17.34 14.56
N SER A 86 6.86 17.84 14.78
CA SER A 86 6.60 19.04 15.57
C SER A 86 7.09 18.97 17.02
N THR A 87 7.26 17.79 17.62
CA THR A 87 7.70 17.65 19.02
C THR A 87 9.23 17.70 19.18
N GLN A 88 10.00 17.55 18.09
CA GLN A 88 11.47 17.51 18.15
C GLN A 88 12.17 18.81 17.78
N HIS A 89 11.51 19.75 17.08
CA HIS A 89 12.14 21.00 16.67
C HIS A 89 11.21 22.22 16.82
N HIS A 90 11.68 23.24 17.55
CA HIS A 90 10.97 24.48 17.88
C HIS A 90 10.97 25.53 16.74
N TYR A 91 11.22 25.10 15.50
CA TYR A 91 11.20 25.93 14.29
C TYR A 91 10.21 25.36 13.28
N ASP A 92 9.31 26.21 12.79
CA ASP A 92 8.28 25.87 11.81
C ASP A 92 8.92 25.55 10.45
N LEU A 93 9.12 24.26 10.19
CA LEU A 93 9.42 23.74 8.86
C LEU A 93 8.12 23.24 8.22
N ARG A 94 7.99 23.47 6.90
CA ARG A 94 6.87 23.15 5.99
C ARG A 94 6.24 21.74 6.09
N ASN A 95 6.81 20.83 6.88
CA ASN A 95 6.40 19.44 7.09
C ASN A 95 6.07 19.13 8.58
N LYS A 96 5.45 20.09 9.28
CA LYS A 96 5.19 20.01 10.74
C LYS A 96 4.31 18.82 11.14
N ASP A 97 3.40 18.39 10.25
CA ASP A 97 2.48 17.27 10.46
C ASP A 97 3.00 15.91 9.98
N ASP A 98 4.23 15.85 9.47
CA ASP A 98 4.84 14.57 9.09
C ASP A 98 5.29 13.79 10.31
N LEU A 99 5.05 12.48 10.30
CA LEU A 99 5.55 11.58 11.33
C LEU A 99 7.08 11.55 11.27
N SER A 100 7.74 11.65 12.43
CA SER A 100 9.20 11.60 12.52
C SER A 100 9.70 10.18 12.26
N LEU A 101 10.73 10.07 11.41
CA LEU A 101 11.40 8.80 11.17
C LEU A 101 12.47 8.62 12.25
N ASN A 102 12.26 7.64 13.14
CA ASN A 102 13.32 7.20 14.03
C ASN A 102 14.49 6.63 13.20
N PHE A 103 15.69 7.18 13.41
CA PHE A 103 16.88 6.73 12.69
C PHE A 103 17.28 5.32 13.16
N LEU A 104 16.91 4.30 12.39
CA LEU A 104 17.21 2.91 12.71
C LEU A 104 18.55 2.49 12.09
N ARG A 105 19.55 2.23 12.94
CA ARG A 105 20.93 1.88 12.56
C ARG A 105 21.02 0.62 11.68
N LEU A 106 20.11 -0.34 11.84
CA LEU A 106 20.15 -1.65 11.18
C LEU A 106 19.17 -1.75 9.99
N SER A 107 19.61 -2.32 8.86
CA SER A 107 18.74 -2.56 7.68
C SER A 107 17.54 -3.45 7.97
N LYS A 108 17.67 -4.44 8.87
CA LYS A 108 16.55 -5.28 9.33
C LYS A 108 15.46 -4.46 10.04
N SER A 109 15.86 -3.46 10.82
CA SER A 109 14.94 -2.53 11.48
C SER A 109 14.31 -1.54 10.49
N ARG A 110 15.03 -1.16 9.42
CA ARG A 110 14.51 -0.33 8.30
C ARG A 110 13.52 -1.07 7.39
N CYS A 111 13.45 -2.40 7.43
CA CYS A 111 12.40 -3.18 6.76
C CYS A 111 11.11 -3.30 7.59
N SER A 112 11.05 -2.67 8.76
CA SER A 112 9.87 -2.70 9.61
C SER A 112 8.76 -1.81 9.07
N ILE A 113 7.52 -2.18 9.40
CA ILE A 113 6.33 -1.37 9.13
C ILE A 113 6.44 0.06 9.67
N ASN A 114 7.19 0.24 10.77
CA ASN A 114 7.41 1.54 11.38
C ASN A 114 8.24 2.47 10.51
N TYR A 115 9.11 1.95 9.63
CA TYR A 115 9.89 2.79 8.72
C TYR A 115 9.12 3.07 7.43
N TRP A 116 8.73 2.00 6.71
CA TRP A 116 8.07 2.15 5.41
C TRP A 116 6.62 2.63 5.51
N GLY A 117 5.91 2.27 6.57
CA GLY A 117 4.56 2.77 6.83
C GLY A 117 4.56 4.29 6.99
N ILE A 118 5.50 4.85 7.74
CA ILE A 118 5.64 6.31 7.88
C ILE A 118 5.96 6.97 6.54
N ILE A 119 6.89 6.39 5.75
CA ILE A 119 7.24 6.94 4.43
C ILE A 119 6.00 6.96 3.51
N PHE A 120 5.24 5.86 3.46
CA PHE A 120 4.02 5.82 2.67
C PHE A 120 2.98 6.81 3.19
N TYR A 121 2.83 6.94 4.50
CA TYR A 121 1.85 7.80 5.14
C TYR A 121 2.14 9.29 4.92
N ASN A 122 3.39 9.70 5.11
CA ASN A 122 3.84 11.08 4.86
C ASN A 122 3.76 11.44 3.37
N SER A 123 3.77 10.45 2.48
CA SER A 123 3.58 10.71 1.05
C SER A 123 2.14 11.07 0.69
N LEU A 124 1.14 10.82 1.56
CA LEU A 124 -0.28 11.06 1.29
C LEU A 124 -0.69 12.53 1.51
N PRO A 125 -1.68 13.03 0.75
CA PRO A 125 -2.29 14.33 1.03
C PRO A 125 -3.00 14.36 2.39
N GLU A 126 -2.96 15.52 3.05
CA GLU A 126 -3.55 15.73 4.37
C GLU A 126 -5.04 15.39 4.43
N VAL A 127 -5.83 15.81 3.44
CA VAL A 127 -7.27 15.48 3.29
C VAL A 127 -7.54 13.98 3.42
N VAL A 128 -6.64 13.13 2.92
CA VAL A 128 -6.78 11.68 3.01
C VAL A 128 -6.40 11.19 4.40
N ARG A 129 -5.38 11.77 5.03
CA ARG A 129 -4.92 11.41 6.39
C ARG A 129 -5.98 11.68 7.45
N GLU A 130 -6.79 12.72 7.25
CA GLU A 130 -7.88 13.13 8.16
C GLU A 130 -9.14 12.26 8.04
N LEU A 131 -9.24 11.40 7.04
CA LEU A 131 -10.38 10.49 6.91
C LEU A 131 -10.46 9.52 8.10
N GLY A 132 -11.67 9.17 8.53
CA GLY A 132 -11.87 8.07 9.48
C GLY A 132 -11.35 6.72 8.93
N GLY A 133 -11.10 5.75 9.81
CA GLY A 133 -10.42 4.49 9.42
C GLY A 133 -11.10 3.70 8.29
N VAL A 134 -12.44 3.64 8.28
CA VAL A 134 -13.21 2.97 7.22
C VAL A 134 -13.13 3.72 5.87
N PRO A 135 -13.45 5.03 5.79
CA PRO A 135 -13.32 5.78 4.53
C PRO A 135 -11.87 5.85 4.04
N PHE A 136 -10.89 5.97 4.94
CA PHE A 136 -9.46 5.92 4.62
C PHE A 136 -9.08 4.63 3.87
N LYS A 137 -9.37 3.47 4.47
CA LYS A 137 -9.07 2.17 3.87
C LYS A 137 -9.79 1.97 2.54
N ARG A 138 -11.05 2.41 2.43
CA ARG A 138 -11.84 2.30 1.20
C ARG A 138 -11.25 3.15 0.07
N CYS A 139 -10.94 4.41 0.36
CA CYS A 139 -10.33 5.36 -0.59
C CYS A 139 -9.01 4.82 -1.14
N LEU A 140 -8.08 4.45 -0.24
CA LEU A 140 -6.78 3.91 -0.62
C LEU A 140 -6.90 2.60 -1.39
N LYS A 141 -7.77 1.68 -0.96
CA LYS A 141 -7.97 0.41 -1.67
C LYS A 141 -8.45 0.63 -3.09
N LYS A 142 -9.34 1.62 -3.33
CA LYS A 142 -9.81 1.97 -4.68
C LYS A 142 -8.67 2.54 -5.52
N PHE A 143 -7.94 3.53 -4.99
CA PHE A 143 -6.80 4.15 -5.68
C PHE A 143 -5.72 3.14 -6.07
N LEU A 144 -5.34 2.26 -5.15
CA LEU A 144 -4.30 1.25 -5.38
C LEU A 144 -4.72 0.20 -6.41
N LYS A 145 -6.00 -0.20 -6.43
CA LYS A 145 -6.52 -1.11 -7.47
C LYS A 145 -6.49 -0.49 -8.86
N LEU A 146 -6.86 0.79 -8.99
CA LEU A 146 -6.90 1.48 -10.27
C LEU A 146 -5.51 1.66 -10.89
N ASN A 147 -4.50 1.90 -10.06
CA ASN A 147 -3.14 2.11 -10.54
C ASN A 147 -2.34 0.80 -10.70
N ALA A 148 -2.66 -0.23 -9.90
CA ALA A 148 -2.00 -1.54 -9.90
C ALA A 148 -0.46 -1.44 -9.90
N PHE A 149 0.10 -0.66 -8.96
CA PHE A 149 1.55 -0.41 -8.88
C PHE A 149 2.34 -1.71 -8.79
N SER A 150 3.47 -1.79 -9.50
CA SER A 150 4.33 -2.98 -9.53
C SER A 150 5.50 -2.93 -8.55
N THR A 151 5.82 -1.74 -8.02
CA THR A 151 6.93 -1.47 -7.10
C THR A 151 6.54 -0.35 -6.13
N PHE A 152 7.24 -0.25 -5.00
CA PHE A 152 7.00 0.81 -4.00
C PHE A 152 7.39 2.20 -4.52
N GLU A 153 8.48 2.29 -5.28
CA GLU A 153 8.94 3.54 -5.89
C GLU A 153 7.88 4.16 -6.82
N LYS A 154 7.18 3.31 -7.59
CA LYS A 154 6.10 3.78 -8.47
C LYS A 154 4.94 4.39 -7.68
N PHE A 155 4.68 3.91 -6.47
CA PHE A 155 3.68 4.52 -5.61
C PHE A 155 4.17 5.86 -5.05
N LEU A 156 5.42 5.94 -4.60
CA LEU A 156 5.99 7.16 -4.02
C LEU A 156 6.07 8.31 -5.04
N ASN A 157 6.44 8.00 -6.29
CA ASN A 157 6.60 8.97 -7.37
C ASN A 157 5.30 9.26 -8.14
N CYS A 158 4.17 8.68 -7.74
CA CYS A 158 2.89 8.88 -8.42
C CYS A 158 2.22 10.18 -7.97
N ASP A 159 1.54 10.85 -8.91
CA ASP A 159 0.69 12.00 -8.62
C ASP A 159 -0.53 11.60 -7.81
N LYS A 160 -0.59 12.12 -6.58
CA LYS A 160 -1.64 11.80 -5.60
C LYS A 160 -2.83 12.76 -5.66
N SER A 161 -2.88 13.67 -6.63
CA SER A 161 -4.02 14.56 -6.87
C SER A 161 -5.33 13.78 -7.08
N SER A 162 -5.24 12.61 -7.71
CA SER A 162 -6.37 11.71 -7.92
C SER A 162 -6.96 11.13 -6.62
N LEU A 163 -6.20 11.09 -5.51
CA LEU A 163 -6.74 10.68 -4.20
C LEU A 163 -7.72 11.70 -3.63
N ILE A 164 -7.49 12.99 -3.87
CA ILE A 164 -8.34 14.10 -3.41
C ILE A 164 -9.72 14.00 -4.09
N ASN A 165 -9.73 13.73 -5.39
CA ASN A 165 -10.97 13.51 -6.12
C ASN A 165 -11.72 12.29 -5.59
N VAL A 166 -11.02 11.20 -5.23
CA VAL A 166 -11.66 9.98 -4.71
C VAL A 166 -12.21 10.17 -3.29
N SER A 167 -11.60 10.99 -2.43
CA SER A 167 -12.11 11.26 -1.07
C SER A 167 -13.43 12.03 -1.07
N HIS A 168 -13.65 12.94 -2.04
CA HIS A 168 -14.92 13.68 -2.15
C HIS A 168 -16.14 12.79 -2.48
N PHE A 169 -15.92 11.60 -3.02
CA PHE A 169 -17.00 10.66 -3.36
C PHE A 169 -17.31 9.63 -2.27
N VAL A 170 -16.68 9.72 -1.08
CA VAL A 170 -16.97 8.81 0.02
C VAL A 170 -17.92 9.50 1.00
N PRO A 171 -19.23 9.16 1.01
CA PRO A 171 -20.14 9.70 2.02
C PRO A 171 -19.68 9.22 3.41
N THR A 172 -19.64 10.18 4.34
CA THR A 172 -19.37 10.02 5.78
C THR A 172 -20.24 8.96 6.41
#